data_AF-A0A3T0D3X7-F1
#
_entry.id   AF-A0A3T0D3X7-F1
#
_cell.length_a   1.000
_cell.length_b   1.000
_cell.length_c   1.000
_cell.angle_alpha   90.00
_cell.angle_beta   90.00
_cell.angle_gamma   90.00
#
_symmetry.space_group_name_H-M   'P 1'
#
loop_
_entity.id
_entity.type
_entity.pdbx_description
1 polymer ?
#
loop_
_entity_poly.entity_id
_entity_poly.type
_entity_poly.pdbx_seq_one_letter_code
_entity_poly.pdbx_strand_id
1 'polypeptide(L)' 'MCGKEIEIGGKKLVVTNEILKSAGGKIYFIVDFETKFEEPDISKIPVRAVEIKTNEEEYLLRRYNIVVGEIERQC' A
#
# COMPACT_ATOMS: atom_id res chain seq x y z
N MET A 1 7.61 14.05 -4.59
CA MET A 1 6.50 14.04 -3.60
C MET A 1 7.04 13.58 -2.25
N CYS A 2 6.86 14.35 -1.17
CA CYS A 2 7.26 13.94 0.18
C CYS A 2 6.11 13.18 0.86
N GLY A 3 6.02 11.87 0.61
CA GLY A 3 5.06 11.01 1.30
C GLY A 3 5.36 10.88 2.80
N LYS A 4 4.40 10.38 3.57
CA LYS A 4 4.56 10.18 5.03
C LYS A 4 5.20 8.83 5.31
N GLU A 5 6.35 8.82 5.96
CA GLU A 5 7.02 7.58 6.36
C GLU A 5 6.33 6.93 7.58
N ILE A 6 6.15 5.61 7.52
CA ILE A 6 5.63 4.79 8.62
C ILE A 6 6.40 3.47 8.70
N GLU A 7 6.37 2.83 9.87
CA GLU A 7 6.95 1.51 10.08
C GLU A 7 5.86 0.49 10.46
N ILE A 8 5.76 -0.60 9.71
CA ILE A 8 4.81 -1.69 9.96
C ILE A 8 5.54 -3.03 9.77
N GLY A 9 5.51 -3.88 10.79
CA GLY A 9 6.11 -5.22 10.72
C GLY A 9 7.60 -5.21 10.36
N GLY A 10 8.34 -4.18 10.80
CA GLY A 10 9.76 -3.98 10.50
C GLY A 10 10.07 -3.49 9.08
N LYS A 11 9.06 -3.13 8.29
CA LYS A 11 9.22 -2.53 6.95
C LYS A 11 8.93 -1.04 6.99
N LYS A 12 9.79 -0.25 6.33
CA LYS A 12 9.57 1.18 6.11
C LYS A 12 8.70 1.39 4.88
N LEU A 13 7.54 2.00 5.08
CA LEU A 13 6.58 2.32 4.03
C LEU A 13 6.45 3.82 3.88
N VAL A 14 6.16 4.27 2.66
CA VAL A 14 5.94 5.68 2.35
C VAL A 14 4.52 5.87 1.85
N VAL A 15 3.67 6.49 2.66
CA VAL A 15 2.27 6.73 2.29
C VAL A 15 2.19 7.91 1.33
N THR A 16 1.64 7.67 0.14
CA THR A 16 1.58 8.63 -0.97
C THR A 16 0.32 9.49 -0.97
N ASN A 17 -0.71 9.09 -0.22
CA ASN A 17 -1.96 9.84 -0.05
C ASN A 17 -2.20 10.24 1.40
N GLU A 18 -3.16 11.14 1.62
CA GLU A 18 -3.63 11.46 2.96
C GLU A 18 -4.32 10.25 3.60
N ILE A 19 -4.02 10.00 4.87
CA ILE A 19 -4.66 8.94 5.65
C ILE A 19 -5.94 9.52 6.25
N LEU A 20 -7.05 9.32 5.56
CA LEU A 20 -8.37 9.65 6.09
C LEU A 20 -8.82 8.52 7.04
N LYS A 21 -8.92 8.82 8.34
CA LYS A 21 -9.48 7.90 9.35
C LYS A 21 -10.93 8.28 9.63
N SER A 22 -11.88 7.39 9.36
CA SER A 22 -13.23 7.49 9.92
C SER A 22 -13.40 6.56 11.11
N ALA A 23 -14.32 6.91 12.03
CA ALA A 23 -14.58 6.11 13.21
C ALA A 23 -15.18 4.75 12.80
N GLY A 24 -14.42 3.66 12.97
CA GLY A 24 -14.89 2.28 12.77
C GLY A 24 -14.33 1.54 11.55
N GLY A 25 -13.59 2.20 10.65
CA GLY A 25 -12.97 1.55 9.48
C GLY A 25 -11.63 0.87 9.78
N LYS A 26 -11.29 -0.18 9.02
CA LYS A 26 -9.93 -0.76 8.99
C LYS A 26 -9.13 -0.09 7.87
N ILE A 27 -7.85 0.19 8.11
CA ILE A 27 -6.95 0.74 7.08
C ILE A 27 -6.02 -0.36 6.58
N TYR A 28 -5.93 -0.47 5.26
CA TYR A 28 -4.98 -1.31 4.56
C TYR A 28 -3.98 -0.45 3.78
N PHE A 29 -2.75 -0.94 3.64
CA PHE A 29 -1.70 -0.29 2.86
C PHE A 29 -1.41 -1.15 1.63
N ILE A 30 -1.66 -0.60 0.44
CA ILE A 30 -1.46 -1.28 -0.84
C ILE A 30 -0.32 -0.62 -1.61
N VAL A 31 0.44 -1.37 -2.39
CA VAL A 31 1.58 -0.80 -3.14
C VAL A 31 1.08 0.24 -4.14
N ASP A 32 1.73 1.40 -4.16
CA ASP A 32 1.47 2.46 -5.13
C ASP A 32 2.44 2.34 -6.31
N PHE A 33 1.93 1.90 -7.46
CA PHE A 33 2.72 1.77 -8.69
C PHE A 33 2.74 3.04 -9.54
N GLU A 34 1.88 4.02 -9.24
CA GLU A 34 1.75 5.24 -10.03
C GLU A 34 2.70 6.33 -9.53
N THR A 35 2.91 6.39 -8.21
CA THR A 35 3.75 7.42 -7.59
C THR A 35 5.24 7.16 -7.84
N LYS A 36 5.90 8.12 -8.48
CA LYS A 36 7.36 8.14 -8.69
C LYS A 36 8.03 9.02 -7.65
N PHE A 37 9.11 8.52 -7.06
CA PHE A 37 9.96 9.28 -6.14
C PHE A 37 11.15 9.87 -6.90
N GLU A 38 11.57 11.06 -6.50
CA GLU A 38 12.71 11.76 -7.10
C GLU A 38 14.03 11.05 -6.75
N GLU A 39 14.11 10.45 -5.56
CA GLU A 39 15.24 9.64 -5.11
C GLU A 39 14.79 8.18 -4.88
N PRO A 40 15.32 7.20 -5.63
CA PRO A 40 14.95 5.81 -5.46
C PRO A 40 15.68 5.20 -4.24
N ASP A 41 15.12 5.38 -3.05
CA ASP A 41 15.49 4.54 -1.90
C ASP A 41 14.68 3.23 -1.96
N ILE A 42 15.32 2.17 -2.45
CA ILE A 42 14.70 0.84 -2.59
C ILE A 42 14.25 0.23 -1.25
N SER A 43 14.73 0.75 -0.12
CA SER A 43 14.28 0.32 1.20
C SER A 43 12.92 0.91 1.59
N LYS A 44 12.45 1.91 0.85
CA LYS A 44 11.20 2.63 1.07
C LYS A 44 10.16 2.20 0.04
N ILE A 45 9.17 1.42 0.49
CA ILE A 45 8.12 0.92 -0.39
C ILE A 45 6.95 1.92 -0.40
N PRO A 46 6.56 2.45 -1.56
CA PRO A 46 5.44 3.37 -1.63
C PRO A 46 4.11 2.65 -1.56
N VAL A 47 3.20 3.21 -0.77
CA VAL A 47 1.89 2.62 -0.53
C VAL A 47 0.79 3.67 -0.49
N ARG A 48 -0.42 3.28 -0.91
CA ARG A 48 -1.65 4.01 -0.66
C ARG A 48 -2.35 3.45 0.56
N ALA A 49 -2.81 4.32 1.45
CA ALA A 49 -3.71 3.97 2.53
C ALA A 49 -5.16 3.91 1.99
N VAL A 50 -5.81 2.77 2.17
CA VAL A 50 -7.21 2.54 1.78
C VAL A 50 -8.01 2.18 3.02
N GLU A 51 -9.08 2.94 3.26
CA GLU A 51 -10.04 2.65 4.32
C GLU A 51 -11.10 1.67 3.82
N ILE A 52 -11.33 0.61 4.58
CA ILE A 52 -12.30 -0.45 4.29
C ILE A 52 -13.37 -0.43 5.37
N LYS A 53 -14.64 -0.37 4.95
CA LYS A 53 -15.80 -0.23 5.85
C LYS A 53 -16.71 -1.45 5.82
N THR A 54 -16.62 -2.26 4.77
CA THR A 54 -17.50 -3.41 4.58
C THR A 54 -16.72 -4.72 4.44
N ASN A 55 -17.37 -5.84 4.74
CA ASN A 55 -16.79 -7.18 4.57
C ASN A 55 -16.55 -7.54 3.11
N GLU A 56 -17.34 -6.99 2.18
CA GLU A 56 -17.18 -7.22 0.75
C GLU A 56 -15.92 -6.53 0.21
N GLU A 57 -15.68 -5.29 0.60
CA GLU A 57 -14.43 -4.58 0.29
C GLU A 57 -13.21 -5.31 0.88
N GLU A 58 -13.31 -5.78 2.13
CA GLU A 58 -12.24 -6.58 2.76
C GLU A 58 -12.01 -7.90 1.99
N TYR A 59 -13.08 -8.55 1.54
CA TYR A 59 -13.02 -9.76 0.73
C TYR A 59 -12.32 -9.52 -0.61
N LEU A 60 -12.69 -8.47 -1.34
CA LEU A 60 -12.09 -8.13 -2.62
C LEU A 60 -10.60 -7.82 -2.45
N LEU A 61 -10.23 -7.04 -1.43
CA LEU A 61 -8.84 -6.70 -1.14
C LEU A 61 -8.00 -7.94 -0.87
N ARG A 62 -8.51 -8.88 -0.06
CA ARG A 62 -7.82 -10.14 0.26
C ARG A 62 -7.78 -11.11 -0.92
N ARG A 63 -8.88 -11.21 -1.69
CA ARG A 63 -8.99 -12.13 -2.83
C ARG A 63 -8.07 -11.74 -3.98
N TYR A 64 -8.02 -10.46 -4.31
CA TYR A 64 -7.16 -9.96 -5.38
C TYR A 64 -5.77 -9.58 -4.90
N ASN A 65 -5.50 -9.78 -3.61
CA ASN A 65 -4.18 -9.77 -2.98
C ASN A 65 -3.28 -8.70 -3.59
N ILE A 66 -3.72 -7.42 -3.56
CA ILE A 66 -3.25 -6.29 -4.38
C ILE A 66 -1.72 -6.20 -4.42
N VAL A 67 -1.14 -6.99 -5.31
CA VAL A 67 0.27 -7.15 -5.66
C VAL A 67 0.23 -7.23 -7.18
N VAL A 68 0.64 -6.14 -7.83
CA VAL A 68 0.75 -6.07 -9.29
C VAL A 68 2.13 -6.58 -9.67
N GLY A 69 2.21 -7.84 -10.12
CA GLY A 69 3.40 -8.42 -10.76
C GLY A 69 3.65 -9.90 -10.44
N GLU A 70 3.72 -10.72 -11.49
CA GLU A 70 4.26 -12.08 -11.48
C GLU A 70 5.66 -12.09 -12.14
N ILE A 71 6.58 -12.91 -11.64
CA ILE A 71 7.76 -13.37 -12.38
C ILE A 71 7.61 -14.87 -12.59
N GLU A 72 7.44 -15.30 -13.83
CA GLU A 72 7.78 -16.66 -14.22
C GLU A 72 9.30 -16.75 -14.37
N ARG A 73 9.94 -17.67 -13.65
CA ARG A 73 11.27 -18.13 -14.08
C ARG A 73 11.08 -18.81 -15.43
N GLN A 74 11.60 -18.21 -16.50
CA GLN A 74 11.96 -19.01 -17.66
C GLN A 74 13.18 -19.85 -17.28
N CYS A 75 13.09 -21.15 -17.55
CA CYS A 75 14.11 -22.17 -17.30
C CYS A 75 15.50 -21.78 -17.80
#